data_AF-R7QE12-F1
#
_entry.id   AF-R7QE12-F1
#
_cell.length_a   1.000
_cell.length_b   1.000
_cell.length_c   1.000
_cell.angle_alpha   90.00
_cell.angle_beta   90.00
_cell.angle_gamma   90.00
#
_symmetry.space_group_name_H-M   'P 1'
#
loop_
_entity.id
_entity.type
_entity.pdbx_description
1 polymer ?
#
loop_
_entity_poly.entity_id
_entity_poly.type
_entity_poly.pdbx_seq_one_letter_code
_entity_poly.pdbx_strand_id
1 'polypeptide(L)'
;MAVGGWFRNPERFRRVDFLPPFAIDGLSIVVHTDNTSSASAGAFFITAFSTTVWFFIVGLVCVFTFLKMLDRRFVPPDESYQPLPRTSSRVRRMKHYLLKSRIPYRLRKALQSTLSRMVGQGGYDPIEGKTSSRQWVLNLLIALCSLFLILTYEAAMT
;
A
#
# COMPACT_ATOMS: atom_id res chain seq x y z
N MET A 1 59.36 -36.80 11.06
CA MET A 1 59.01 -35.36 11.07
C MET A 1 57.68 -35.19 10.38
N ALA A 2 56.66 -34.64 11.05
CA ALA A 2 55.35 -34.38 10.46
C ALA A 2 55.17 -32.88 10.26
N VAL A 3 54.72 -32.44 9.09
CA VAL A 3 54.50 -31.03 8.75
C VAL A 3 53.04 -30.87 8.32
N GLY A 4 52.31 -29.97 8.98
CA GLY A 4 50.89 -29.71 8.71
C GLY A 4 50.29 -28.67 9.67
N GLY A 5 49.01 -28.37 9.51
CA GLY A 5 48.25 -27.48 10.40
C GLY A 5 47.94 -28.15 11.73
N TRP A 6 48.94 -28.22 12.62
CA TRP A 6 48.78 -28.84 13.94
C TRP A 6 48.47 -27.80 15.00
N PHE A 7 47.30 -27.93 15.62
CA PHE A 7 46.95 -27.14 16.79
C PHE A 7 47.67 -27.68 18.03
N ARG A 8 48.27 -26.77 18.79
CA ARG A 8 48.83 -27.07 20.12
C ARG A 8 47.69 -27.42 21.06
N ASN A 9 47.70 -28.63 21.60
CA ASN A 9 46.72 -29.13 22.55
C ASN A 9 47.46 -29.70 23.78
N PRO A 10 47.08 -29.34 25.02
CA PRO A 10 47.69 -29.86 26.27
C PRO A 10 47.84 -31.38 26.32
N GLU A 11 46.93 -32.14 25.70
CA GLU A 11 47.02 -33.61 25.65
C GLU A 11 48.15 -34.13 24.76
N ARG A 12 48.60 -33.33 23.78
CA ARG A 12 49.64 -33.72 22.80
C ARG A 12 51.05 -33.32 23.25
N PHE A 13 51.19 -32.34 24.14
CA PHE A 13 52.48 -31.84 24.62
C PHE A 13 53.34 -32.89 25.36
N ARG A 14 52.72 -33.93 25.93
CA ARG A 14 53.45 -35.01 26.62
C ARG A 14 53.83 -36.18 25.72
N ARG A 15 53.41 -36.15 24.46
CA ARG A 15 53.59 -37.26 23.50
C ARG A 15 54.41 -36.86 22.28
N VAL A 16 54.46 -35.57 21.95
CA VAL A 16 55.15 -35.04 20.76
C VAL A 16 55.76 -33.68 21.08
N ASP A 17 57.00 -33.47 20.63
CA ASP A 17 57.69 -32.19 20.74
C ASP A 17 57.22 -31.22 19.64
N PHE A 18 56.82 -30.01 20.05
CA PHE A 18 56.40 -28.94 19.14
C PHE A 18 57.47 -27.86 19.05
N LEU A 19 57.85 -27.50 17.83
CA LEU A 19 58.62 -26.27 17.58
C LEU A 19 57.77 -25.03 17.91
N PRO A 20 58.40 -23.85 18.11
CA PRO A 20 57.70 -22.58 18.26
C PRO A 20 56.63 -22.37 17.18
N PRO A 21 55.46 -21.78 17.51
CA PRO A 21 54.41 -21.61 16.52
C PRO A 21 54.86 -20.57 15.49
N PHE A 22 54.73 -20.90 14.22
CA PHE A 22 55.04 -19.97 13.11
C PHE A 22 53.82 -19.19 12.61
N ALA A 23 52.61 -19.61 13.02
CA ALA A 23 51.34 -18.94 12.76
C ALA A 23 50.45 -19.05 14.00
N ILE A 24 49.70 -17.99 14.29
CA ILE A 24 48.65 -17.97 15.32
C ILE A 24 47.33 -17.94 14.57
N ASP A 25 46.53 -18.99 14.73
CA ASP A 25 45.24 -19.12 14.08
C ASP A 25 44.17 -19.48 15.12
N GLY A 26 42.92 -19.11 14.83
CA GLY A 26 41.79 -19.24 15.75
C GLY A 26 40.58 -19.83 15.05
N LEU A 27 39.57 -20.20 15.83
CA LEU A 27 38.29 -20.61 15.27
C LEU A 27 37.53 -19.38 14.79
N SER A 28 37.39 -19.21 13.48
CA SER A 28 36.50 -18.22 12.89
C SER A 28 35.22 -18.89 12.38
N ILE A 29 34.07 -18.29 12.66
CA ILE A 29 32.80 -18.70 12.06
C ILE A 29 32.67 -17.96 10.73
N VAL A 30 32.71 -18.70 9.62
CA VAL A 30 32.43 -18.17 8.30
C VAL A 30 30.95 -18.38 8.02
N VAL A 31 30.17 -17.29 8.01
CA VAL A 31 28.74 -17.33 7.67
C VAL A 31 28.59 -16.98 6.20
N HIS A 32 27.83 -17.79 5.46
CA HIS A 32 27.40 -17.43 4.12
C HIS A 32 26.39 -16.29 4.21
N THR A 33 26.78 -15.10 3.77
CA THR A 33 25.87 -13.97 3.63
C THR A 33 25.20 -14.06 2.27
N ASP A 34 23.96 -14.54 2.24
CA ASP A 34 23.10 -14.43 1.07
C ASP A 34 22.76 -12.96 0.83
N ASN A 35 23.45 -12.33 -0.14
CA ASN A 35 23.25 -10.93 -0.53
C ASN A 35 21.86 -10.64 -1.15
N THR A 36 20.99 -11.63 -1.26
CA THR A 36 19.69 -11.55 -1.96
C THR A 36 18.48 -11.74 -1.03
N SER A 37 18.69 -12.12 0.23
CA SER A 37 17.59 -12.46 1.16
C SER A 37 16.77 -11.25 1.65
N SER A 38 17.33 -10.04 1.56
CA SER A 38 16.66 -8.79 1.95
C SER A 38 15.81 -8.16 0.84
N ALA A 39 15.88 -8.66 -0.40
CA ALA A 39 15.19 -8.06 -1.54
C ALA A 39 13.75 -8.57 -1.76
N SER A 40 13.30 -9.63 -1.06
CA SER A 40 12.04 -10.32 -1.39
C SER A 40 11.07 -10.55 -0.23
N ALA A 41 11.39 -10.10 0.98
CA ALA A 41 10.53 -10.32 2.14
C ALA A 41 9.43 -9.24 2.28
N GLY A 42 8.42 -9.28 1.40
CA GLY A 42 7.15 -8.58 1.60
C GLY A 42 6.67 -7.73 0.42
N ALA A 43 5.52 -7.09 0.63
CA ALA A 43 4.93 -6.12 -0.30
C ALA A 43 5.81 -4.86 -0.38
N PHE A 44 6.94 -4.95 -1.09
CA PHE A 44 7.91 -3.87 -1.31
C PHE A 44 7.24 -2.59 -1.80
N PHE A 45 6.13 -2.70 -2.55
CA PHE A 45 5.37 -1.54 -2.99
C PHE A 45 4.78 -0.70 -1.84
N ILE A 46 4.53 -1.27 -0.67
CA ILE A 46 3.99 -0.55 0.49
C ILE A 46 5.11 0.17 1.25
N THR A 47 6.36 -0.30 1.14
CA THR A 47 7.48 0.18 1.98
C THR A 47 8.02 1.55 1.59
N ALA A 48 7.70 2.07 0.40
CA ALA A 48 8.09 3.43 0.01
C ALA A 48 7.51 4.53 0.93
N PHE A 49 6.35 4.26 1.54
CA PHE A 49 5.75 5.16 2.50
C PHE A 49 5.62 4.51 3.87
N SER A 50 5.81 5.31 4.92
CA SER A 50 5.51 4.87 6.28
C SER A 50 4.02 4.58 6.44
N THR A 51 3.67 3.71 7.38
CA THR A 51 2.27 3.39 7.73
C THR A 51 1.46 4.64 8.05
N THR A 52 2.07 5.63 8.72
CA THR A 52 1.46 6.93 9.01
C THR A 52 1.06 7.68 7.73
N VAL A 53 1.92 7.70 6.71
CA VAL A 53 1.62 8.35 5.42
C VAL A 53 0.47 7.63 4.72
N TRP A 54 0.43 6.29 4.77
CA TRP A 54 -0.72 5.52 4.26
C TRP A 54 -2.03 5.88 4.97
N PHE A 55 -2.03 6.05 6.29
CA PHE A 55 -3.20 6.52 7.03
C PHE A 55 -3.62 7.94 6.60
N PHE A 56 -2.67 8.84 6.35
CA PHE A 56 -2.98 10.18 5.83
C PHE A 56 -3.59 10.13 4.43
N ILE A 57 -3.08 9.28 3.54
CA ILE A 57 -3.65 9.09 2.19
C ILE A 57 -5.09 8.60 2.29
N VAL A 58 -5.36 7.59 3.13
CA VAL A 58 -6.72 7.07 3.36
C VAL A 58 -7.62 8.16 3.97
N GLY A 59 -7.13 8.91 4.96
CA GLY A 59 -7.87 10.03 5.54
C GLY A 59 -8.23 11.10 4.51
N LEU A 60 -7.30 11.43 3.62
CA LEU A 60 -7.48 12.40 2.56
C LEU A 60 -8.50 11.93 1.51
N VAL A 61 -8.49 10.63 1.14
CA VAL A 61 -9.55 10.01 0.31
C VAL A 61 -10.91 10.15 0.99
N CYS A 62 -11.01 9.90 2.29
CA CYS A 62 -12.24 10.02 3.06
C CYS A 62 -12.75 11.48 3.07
N VAL A 63 -11.87 12.46 3.27
CA VAL A 63 -12.22 13.88 3.25
C VAL A 63 -12.75 14.30 1.88
N PHE A 64 -12.07 13.95 0.79
CA PHE A 64 -12.54 14.27 -0.56
C PHE A 64 -13.85 13.58 -0.91
N THR A 65 -14.02 12.34 -0.49
CA THR A 65 -15.27 11.58 -0.67
C THR A 65 -16.42 12.25 0.10
N PHE A 66 -16.17 12.70 1.32
CA PHE A 66 -17.16 13.39 2.15
C PHE A 66 -17.54 14.76 1.55
N LEU A 67 -16.55 15.54 1.09
CA LEU A 67 -16.79 16.82 0.40
C LEU A 67 -17.65 16.63 -0.85
N LYS A 68 -17.37 15.60 -1.66
CA LYS A 68 -18.21 15.23 -2.82
C LYS A 68 -19.61 14.77 -2.42
N MET A 69 -19.75 14.11 -1.27
CA MET A 69 -21.04 13.63 -0.78
C MET A 69 -21.94 14.77 -0.27
N LEU A 70 -21.36 15.79 0.38
CA LEU A 70 -22.08 16.95 0.90
C LEU A 70 -22.71 17.78 -0.22
N ASP A 71 -22.01 17.92 -1.34
CA ASP A 71 -22.53 18.70 -2.46
C ASP A 71 -23.51 17.86 -3.32
N ARG A 72 -24.79 18.23 -3.25
CA ARG A 72 -25.89 17.59 -4.00
C ARG A 72 -25.69 17.61 -5.50
N ARG A 73 -24.89 18.55 -6.01
CA ARG A 73 -24.61 18.65 -7.43
C ARG A 73 -23.64 17.57 -7.90
N PHE A 74 -22.76 17.03 -7.05
CA PHE A 74 -21.72 16.05 -7.46
C PHE A 74 -22.26 14.65 -7.67
N VAL A 75 -23.28 14.25 -6.91
CA VAL A 75 -23.97 12.99 -7.12
C VAL A 75 -25.47 13.25 -6.95
N PRO A 76 -26.21 13.46 -8.06
CA PRO A 76 -27.65 13.60 -7.96
C PRO A 76 -28.26 12.34 -7.34
N PRO A 77 -29.29 12.48 -6.47
CA PRO A 77 -29.99 11.32 -5.95
C PRO A 77 -30.59 10.53 -7.11
N ASP A 78 -30.43 9.20 -7.07
CA ASP A 78 -31.05 8.32 -8.07
C ASP A 78 -32.56 8.31 -7.83
N GLU A 79 -33.30 9.04 -8.67
CA GLU A 79 -34.76 9.16 -8.59
C GLU A 79 -35.47 7.84 -8.98
N SER A 80 -34.74 6.85 -9.50
CA SER A 80 -35.25 5.53 -9.89
C SER A 80 -35.43 4.53 -8.74
N TYR A 81 -35.26 4.96 -7.48
CA TYR A 81 -35.39 4.07 -6.33
C TYR A 81 -36.85 3.64 -6.10
N GLN A 82 -37.18 2.42 -6.52
CA GLN A 82 -38.37 1.71 -6.07
C GLN A 82 -37.99 0.60 -5.08
N PRO A 83 -38.64 0.52 -3.91
CA PRO A 83 -38.40 -0.55 -2.96
C PRO A 83 -38.78 -1.90 -3.57
N LEU A 84 -37.89 -2.90 -3.43
CA LEU A 84 -38.17 -4.26 -3.91
C LEU A 84 -39.36 -4.87 -3.15
N PRO A 85 -40.23 -5.64 -3.83
CA PRO A 85 -41.35 -6.31 -3.17
C PRO A 85 -40.87 -7.28 -2.09
N ARG A 86 -41.68 -7.44 -1.03
CA ARG A 86 -41.37 -8.26 0.16
C ARG A 86 -41.13 -9.74 -0.15
N THR A 87 -41.55 -10.20 -1.33
CA THR A 87 -41.33 -11.54 -1.89
C THR A 87 -39.85 -11.85 -2.20
N SER A 88 -39.00 -10.83 -2.31
CA SER A 88 -37.57 -10.99 -2.58
C SER A 88 -36.76 -11.41 -1.33
N SER A 89 -35.69 -12.18 -1.55
CA SER A 89 -34.79 -12.65 -0.47
C SER A 89 -34.16 -11.48 0.30
N ARG A 90 -33.87 -11.68 1.60
CA ARG A 90 -33.31 -10.64 2.48
C ARG A 90 -31.98 -10.09 1.94
N VAL A 91 -31.10 -10.97 1.46
CA VAL A 91 -29.81 -10.61 0.87
C VAL A 91 -29.99 -9.73 -0.37
N ARG A 92 -30.96 -10.04 -1.24
CA ARG A 92 -31.26 -9.24 -2.44
C ARG A 92 -31.79 -7.86 -2.08
N ARG A 93 -32.64 -7.76 -1.06
CA ARG A 93 -33.12 -6.46 -0.53
C ARG A 93 -32.00 -5.61 0.05
N MET A 94 -31.10 -6.23 0.81
CA MET A 94 -29.97 -5.54 1.42
C MET A 94 -28.98 -5.05 0.35
N LYS A 95 -28.67 -5.88 -0.65
CA LYS A 95 -27.86 -5.49 -1.82
C LYS A 95 -28.52 -4.34 -2.61
N HIS A 96 -29.82 -4.40 -2.85
CA HIS A 96 -30.57 -3.34 -3.55
C HIS A 96 -30.62 -2.05 -2.76
N TYR A 97 -30.75 -2.12 -1.43
CA TYR A 97 -30.66 -0.96 -0.56
C TYR A 97 -29.26 -0.32 -0.64
N LEU A 98 -28.19 -1.11 -0.52
CA LEU A 98 -26.82 -0.59 -0.63
C LEU A 98 -26.51 -0.02 -2.03
N LEU A 99 -27.12 -0.58 -3.07
CA LEU A 99 -26.89 -0.16 -4.46
C LEU A 99 -27.74 1.03 -4.89
N LYS A 100 -28.96 1.20 -4.38
CA LYS A 100 -29.91 2.21 -4.89
C LYS A 100 -30.45 3.17 -3.84
N SER A 101 -30.20 2.96 -2.55
CA SER A 101 -30.64 3.91 -1.51
C SER A 101 -29.86 5.22 -1.60
N ARG A 102 -30.55 6.32 -1.31
CA ARG A 102 -30.08 7.71 -1.51
C ARG A 102 -28.73 8.01 -0.87
N ILE A 103 -28.45 7.48 0.32
CA ILE A 103 -27.22 7.75 1.07
C ILE A 103 -26.06 6.83 0.62
N PRO A 104 -26.20 5.49 0.65
CA PRO A 104 -25.10 4.59 0.28
C PRO A 104 -24.75 4.64 -1.21
N TYR A 105 -25.73 4.89 -2.10
CA TYR A 105 -25.45 5.10 -3.52
C TYR A 105 -24.56 6.33 -3.76
N ARG A 106 -24.88 7.45 -3.07
CA ARG A 106 -24.11 8.70 -3.19
C ARG A 106 -22.70 8.54 -2.66
N LEU A 107 -22.54 7.88 -1.51
CA LEU A 107 -21.23 7.56 -0.95
C LEU A 107 -20.41 6.70 -1.92
N ARG A 108 -21.00 5.63 -2.47
CA ARG A 108 -20.31 4.74 -3.40
C ARG A 108 -19.85 5.46 -4.67
N LYS A 109 -20.72 6.27 -5.29
CA LYS A 109 -20.40 7.02 -6.50
C LYS A 109 -19.35 8.10 -6.23
N ALA A 110 -19.45 8.81 -5.11
CA ALA A 110 -18.43 9.79 -4.68
C ALA A 110 -17.07 9.13 -4.44
N LEU A 111 -17.05 7.97 -3.76
CA LEU A 111 -15.85 7.19 -3.50
C LEU A 111 -15.22 6.71 -4.81
N GLN A 112 -16.03 6.13 -5.71
CA GLN A 112 -15.57 5.65 -7.01
C GLN A 112 -14.98 6.78 -7.86
N SER A 113 -15.63 7.95 -7.90
CA SER A 113 -15.12 9.13 -8.62
C SER A 113 -13.82 9.66 -7.99
N THR A 114 -13.70 9.62 -6.67
CA THR A 114 -12.47 10.07 -5.98
C THR A 114 -11.30 9.13 -6.24
N LEU A 115 -11.52 7.83 -6.07
CA LEU A 115 -10.49 6.80 -6.28
C LEU A 115 -10.02 6.74 -7.74
N SER A 116 -10.95 6.73 -8.70
CA SER A 116 -10.59 6.71 -10.13
C SER A 116 -9.69 7.89 -10.50
N ARG A 117 -10.03 9.10 -10.03
CA ARG A 117 -9.21 10.29 -10.23
C ARG A 117 -7.85 10.20 -9.56
N MET A 118 -7.79 9.69 -8.32
CA MET A 118 -6.51 9.55 -7.61
C MET A 118 -5.58 8.51 -8.24
N VAL A 119 -6.13 7.50 -8.91
CA VAL A 119 -5.37 6.48 -9.66
C VAL A 119 -5.05 6.95 -11.10
N GLY A 120 -5.52 8.13 -11.51
CA GLY A 120 -5.29 8.65 -12.86
C GLY A 120 -6.22 8.06 -13.94
N GLN A 121 -7.23 7.28 -13.57
CA GLN A 121 -8.25 6.81 -14.51
C GLN A 121 -9.29 7.91 -14.76
N GLY A 122 -9.19 8.57 -15.92
CA GLY A 122 -10.22 9.48 -16.42
C GLY A 122 -11.47 8.72 -16.88
N GLY A 123 -12.67 9.21 -16.55
CA GLY A 123 -13.93 8.70 -17.14
C GLY A 123 -15.04 8.30 -16.16
N TYR A 124 -14.78 8.25 -14.85
CA TYR A 124 -15.81 7.93 -13.84
C TYR A 124 -16.40 9.18 -13.16
N ASP A 125 -16.52 10.28 -13.89
CA ASP A 125 -17.30 11.40 -13.38
C ASP A 125 -18.79 11.12 -13.57
N PRO A 126 -19.59 11.14 -12.50
CA PRO A 126 -21.04 10.93 -12.60
C PRO A 126 -21.78 12.06 -13.32
N ILE A 127 -21.08 13.08 -13.81
CA ILE A 127 -21.64 14.28 -14.42
C ILE A 127 -20.93 14.56 -15.73
N GLU A 128 -21.68 14.54 -16.82
CA GLU A 128 -21.25 15.05 -18.12
C GLU A 128 -21.02 16.57 -17.99
N GLY A 129 -19.80 17.01 -18.32
CA GLY A 129 -19.50 18.37 -18.77
C GLY A 129 -19.99 19.56 -17.92
N LYS A 130 -19.05 20.19 -17.19
CA LYS A 130 -19.00 21.66 -17.01
C LYS A 130 -20.20 22.37 -16.32
N THR A 131 -21.03 21.71 -15.52
CA THR A 131 -22.21 22.39 -14.93
C THR A 131 -21.94 23.20 -13.66
N SER A 132 -20.76 23.08 -13.01
CA SER A 132 -20.42 23.90 -11.84
C SER A 132 -18.91 24.14 -11.64
N SER A 133 -18.51 25.42 -11.52
CA SER A 133 -17.13 25.84 -11.26
C SER A 133 -16.54 25.23 -9.98
N ARG A 134 -17.35 25.10 -8.92
CA ARG A 134 -16.94 24.47 -7.66
C ARG A 134 -16.56 23.00 -7.84
N GLN A 135 -17.26 22.30 -8.73
CA GLN A 135 -16.97 20.90 -9.01
C GLN A 135 -15.64 20.74 -9.71
N TRP A 136 -15.41 21.59 -10.71
CA TRP A 136 -14.15 21.64 -11.44
C TRP A 136 -12.97 21.94 -10.50
N VAL A 137 -13.10 22.91 -9.59
CA VAL A 137 -12.04 23.25 -8.63
C VAL A 137 -11.71 22.08 -7.70
N LEU A 138 -12.71 21.42 -7.10
CA LEU A 138 -12.45 20.27 -6.22
C LEU A 138 -11.79 19.12 -7.00
N ASN A 139 -12.28 18.88 -8.21
CA ASN A 139 -11.76 17.84 -9.09
C ASN A 139 -10.32 18.11 -9.56
N LEU A 140 -9.97 19.38 -9.78
CA LEU A 140 -8.62 19.84 -10.07
C LEU A 140 -7.71 19.66 -8.84
N LEU A 141 -8.17 20.05 -7.66
CA LEU A 141 -7.43 19.86 -6.40
C LEU A 141 -7.13 18.39 -6.12
N ILE A 142 -8.10 17.50 -6.33
CA ILE A 142 -7.90 16.05 -6.20
C ILE A 142 -6.84 15.58 -7.19
N ALA A 143 -6.89 16.03 -8.45
CA ALA A 143 -5.95 15.63 -9.49
C ALA A 143 -4.51 16.12 -9.22
N LEU A 144 -4.35 17.37 -8.76
CA LEU A 144 -3.05 17.91 -8.37
C LEU A 144 -2.47 17.16 -7.16
N CYS A 145 -3.31 16.89 -6.16
CA CYS A 145 -2.89 16.14 -4.98
C CYS A 145 -2.48 14.70 -5.32
N SER A 146 -3.25 14.02 -6.18
CA SER A 146 -2.91 12.67 -6.61
C SER A 146 -1.63 12.63 -7.46
N LEU A 147 -1.45 13.60 -8.36
CA LEU A 147 -0.25 13.71 -9.16
C LEU A 147 0.99 13.89 -8.27
N PHE A 148 0.90 14.76 -7.27
CA PHE A 148 1.99 14.94 -6.30
C PHE A 148 2.27 13.66 -5.51
N LEU A 149 1.24 12.97 -5.03
CA LEU A 149 1.39 11.70 -4.31
C LEU A 149 2.08 10.63 -5.17
N ILE A 150 1.67 10.47 -6.42
CA ILE A 150 2.27 9.51 -7.36
C ILE A 150 3.74 9.86 -7.60
N LEU A 151 4.05 11.13 -7.90
CA LEU A 151 5.43 11.56 -8.13
C LEU A 151 6.32 11.37 -6.90
N THR A 152 5.81 11.67 -5.70
CA THR A 152 6.56 11.44 -4.45
C THR A 152 6.76 9.96 -4.17
N TYR A 153 5.79 9.12 -4.52
CA TYR A 153 5.90 7.68 -4.38
C TYR A 153 6.93 7.10 -5.34
N GLU A 154 6.91 7.53 -6.61
CA GLU A 154 7.90 7.12 -7.60
C GLU A 154 9.31 7.56 -7.20
N ALA A 155 9.47 8.81 -6.75
CA ALA A 155 10.76 9.34 -6.28
C ALA A 155 11.29 8.64 -5.02
N ALA A 156 10.41 8.12 -4.16
CA ALA A 156 10.80 7.35 -2.98
C ALA A 156 11.12 5.88 -3.30
N MET A 157 10.63 5.37 -4.43
CA MET A 157 10.89 4.02 -4.92
C MET A 157 12.20 3.90 -5.71
N THR A 158 12.56 4.95 -6.44
CA THR A 158 13.82 5.07 -7.20
C THR A 158 14.99 5.34 -6.28
#